data_AF-A0A0G0FVH4-F1
#
_entry.id   AF-A0A0G0FVH4-F1
#
_cell.length_a   1.000
_cell.length_b   1.000
_cell.length_c   1.000
_cell.angle_alpha   90.00
_cell.angle_beta   90.00
_cell.angle_gamma   90.00
#
_symmetry.space_group_name_H-M   'P 1'
#
loop_
_entity.id
_entity.type
_entity.pdbx_description
1 polymer ?
#
loop_
_entity_poly.entity_id
_entity_poly.type
_entity_poly.pdbx_seq_one_letter_code
_entity_poly.pdbx_strand_id
1 'polypeptide(L)' 'MKFAHLHTHSHYSLLDGLAKINDLVSRVKELGMNSVALTDHGNLYGAIEFYKEA' A
#
# COMPACT_ATOMS: atom_id res chain seq x y z
N MET A 1 8.47 3.79 18.60
CA MET A 1 9.46 3.19 17.67
C MET A 1 9.05 3.54 16.25
N LYS A 2 9.99 3.70 15.31
CA LYS A 2 9.67 3.91 13.89
C LYS A 2 9.52 2.55 13.21
N PHE A 3 8.47 2.39 12.41
CA PHE A 3 8.17 1.15 11.70
C PHE A 3 7.65 1.47 10.29
N ALA A 4 7.91 0.57 9.33
CA ALA A 4 7.44 0.67 7.96
C ALA A 4 7.19 -0.74 7.39
N HIS A 5 6.05 -0.93 6.76
CA HIS A 5 5.79 -2.16 6.00
C HIS A 5 6.46 -2.07 4.63
N LEU A 6 7.34 -3.02 4.31
CA LEU A 6 8.07 -3.06 3.04
C LEU A 6 7.57 -4.17 2.09
N HIS A 7 6.56 -4.93 2.53
CA HIS A 7 5.90 -5.96 1.76
C HIS A 7 4.41 -5.87 2.06
N THR A 8 3.63 -5.30 1.15
CA THR A 8 2.21 -5.03 1.35
C THR A 8 1.48 -5.11 0.02
N HIS A 9 0.34 -5.78 0.04
CA HIS A 9 -0.47 -6.05 -1.14
C HIS A 9 -1.70 -5.15 -1.11
N SER A 10 -2.01 -4.53 -2.24
CA SER A 10 -3.26 -3.79 -2.44
C SER A 10 -4.28 -4.67 -3.14
N HIS A 11 -5.48 -4.14 -3.34
CA HIS A 11 -6.52 -4.71 -4.18
C HIS A 11 -6.11 -4.98 -5.64
N TYR A 12 -4.96 -4.48 -6.11
CA TYR A 12 -4.37 -4.86 -7.39
C TYR A 12 -3.67 -6.23 -7.38
N SER A 13 -3.49 -6.83 -6.21
CA SER A 13 -3.26 -8.28 -6.08
C SER A 13 -4.60 -9.00 -6.22
N LEU A 14 -5.03 -9.21 -7.46
CA LEU A 14 -6.42 -9.52 -7.80
C LEU A 14 -7.01 -10.79 -7.15
N LEU A 15 -6.18 -11.73 -6.70
CA LEU A 15 -6.63 -13.01 -6.16
C LEU A 15 -6.83 -12.98 -4.63
N ASP A 16 -6.14 -12.10 -3.90
CA ASP A 16 -6.06 -12.12 -2.44
C ASP A 16 -5.87 -10.75 -1.77
N GLY A 17 -5.57 -9.71 -2.54
CA GLY A 17 -5.45 -8.34 -2.08
C GLY A 17 -6.79 -7.71 -1.77
N LEU A 18 -6.95 -7.21 -0.54
CA LEU A 18 -8.19 -6.57 -0.08
C LEU A 18 -8.05 -5.06 0.17
N ALA A 19 -6.82 -4.58 0.43
CA ALA A 19 -6.58 -3.20 0.84
C ALA A 19 -6.69 -2.24 -0.36
N LYS A 20 -7.66 -1.31 -0.31
CA LYS A 20 -7.68 -0.18 -1.25
C LYS A 20 -6.52 0.77 -0.97
N ILE A 21 -5.98 1.39 -2.02
CA ILE A 21 -4.78 2.24 -1.91
C ILE A 21 -5.04 3.45 -0.99
N ASN A 22 -6.16 4.14 -1.19
CA ASN A 22 -6.56 5.29 -0.36
C ASN A 22 -6.68 4.92 1.14
N ASP A 23 -7.28 3.77 1.44
CA ASP A 23 -7.49 3.29 2.80
C ASP A 23 -6.15 2.85 3.43
N LEU A 24 -5.28 2.22 2.63
CA LEU A 24 -3.93 1.81 3.03
C LEU A 24 -3.09 3.04 3.42
N VAL A 25 -3.03 4.06 2.56
CA VAL A 25 -2.26 5.30 2.81
C VAL A 25 -2.80 6.03 4.04
N SER A 26 -4.13 6.17 4.14
CA SER A 26 -4.79 6.81 5.30
C SER A 26 -4.42 6.09 6.60
N ARG A 27 -4.46 4.75 6.59
CA ARG A 27 -4.13 3.95 7.77
C ARG A 27 -2.67 4.08 8.20
N VAL A 28 -1.74 4.11 7.25
CA VAL A 28 -0.31 4.31 7.53
C VAL A 28 -0.08 5.67 8.22
N LYS A 29 -0.77 6.71 7.74
CA LYS A 29 -0.71 8.05 8.33
C LYS A 29 -1.31 8.12 9.73
N GLU A 30 -2.47 7.49 9.96
CA GLU A 30 -3.09 7.38 11.29
C GLU A 30 -2.18 6.71 12.32
N LEU A 31 -1.41 5.70 11.89
CA LEU A 31 -0.47 4.98 12.74
C LEU A 31 0.85 5.73 12.98
N GLY A 32 1.00 6.95 12.45
CA GLY A 32 2.20 7.77 12.59
C GLY A 32 3.42 7.20 11.85
N MET A 33 3.19 6.38 10.82
CA MET A 33 4.24 5.85 9.95
C MET A 33 4.50 6.82 8.79
N ASN A 34 5.76 6.96 8.38
CA ASN A 34 6.16 7.89 7.32
C ASN A 34 6.38 7.22 5.95
N SER A 35 6.22 5.90 5.86
CA SER A 35 6.58 5.13 4.69
C SER A 35 5.89 3.78 4.67
N VAL A 36 5.51 3.33 3.48
CA VAL A 36 4.97 2.00 3.18
C VAL A 36 5.39 1.63 1.75
N ALA A 37 5.62 0.35 1.47
CA ALA A 37 5.88 -0.14 0.13
C ALA A 37 4.68 -0.90 -0.41
N LEU A 38 4.39 -0.72 -1.71
CA LEU A 38 3.41 -1.52 -2.43
C LEU A 38 4.14 -2.61 -3.22
N THR A 39 3.80 -3.88 -2.95
CA THR A 39 4.43 -5.07 -3.54
C THR A 39 3.36 -6.07 -3.97
N ASP A 40 2.56 -5.71 -4.99
CA ASP A 40 1.50 -6.57 -5.50
C ASP A 40 2.01 -7.86 -6.18
N HIS A 41 1.15 -8.88 -6.20
CA HIS A 41 1.47 -10.18 -6.79
C HIS A 41 1.73 -10.10 -8.31
N GLY A 42 3.02 -10.14 -8.68
CA GLY A 42 3.47 -10.30 -10.07
C GLY A 42 3.08 -9.16 -11.01
N ASN A 43 2.67 -8.02 -10.48
CA ASN A 43 2.20 -6.88 -11.26
C ASN A 43 2.53 -5.54 -10.56
N LEU A 44 2.28 -4.44 -11.28
CA LEU A 44 2.46 -3.06 -10.81
C LEU A 44 1.27 -2.17 -11.18
N TYR A 45 0.05 -2.74 -11.27
CA TYR A 45 -1.12 -1.98 -11.73
C TYR A 45 -1.45 -0.80 -10.82
N GLY A 46 -1.30 -0.99 -9.50
CA GLY A 46 -1.53 0.06 -8.51
C GLY A 46 -0.41 1.10 -8.40
N ALA A 47 0.71 0.96 -9.11
CA ALA A 47 1.90 1.79 -8.89
C ALA A 47 1.63 3.30 -9.11
N ILE A 48 0.90 3.66 -10.16
CA ILE A 48 0.62 5.06 -10.49
C ILE A 48 -0.41 5.67 -9.53
N GLU A 49 -1.44 4.91 -9.15
CA GLU A 49 -2.42 5.34 -8.16
C GLU A 49 -1.77 5.52 -6.79
N PHE A 50 -1.01 4.52 -6.34
CA PHE A 50 -0.26 4.56 -5.09
C PHE A 50 0.70 5.74 -5.01
N TYR A 51 1.43 6.01 -6.09
CA TYR A 51 2.34 7.17 -6.14
C TYR A 51 1.62 8.53 -6.06
N LYS A 52 0.39 8.63 -6.60
CA LYS A 52 -0.38 9.88 -6.58
C LYS A 52 -1.09 10.12 -5.24
N GLU A 53 -1.51 9.04 -4.58
CA GLU A 53 -2.25 9.10 -3.31
C GLU A 53 -1.33 9.20 -2.07
N ALA A 54 -0.10 8.68 -2.16
CA ALA A 54 0.86 8.60 -1.05
C ALA A 54 1.46 9.96 -0.64
#